data_AF-X1RMQ8-F1
#
_entry.id   AF-X1RMQ8-F1
#
_cell.length_a   1.000
_cell.length_b   1.000
_cell.length_c   1.000
_cell.angle_alpha   90.00
_cell.angle_beta   90.00
_cell.angle_gamma   90.00
#
_symmetry.space_group_name_H-M   'P 1'
#
loop_
_entity.id
_entity.type
_entity.pdbx_description
1 polymer ?
#
loop_
_entity_poly.entity_id
_entity_poly.type
_entity_poly.pdbx_seq_one_letter_code
_entity_poly.pdbx_strand_id
1 'polypeptide(L)'
;MVESFEERGGEIRFNALVDQIIVKDGKAKGVKLLNGDIYLSKGIISNVNPICTAMKMLPQEKVSNDYKKKIFSPQIGPSAFSVYLGLNVS
;
A
#
# COMPACT_ATOMS: atom_id res chain seq x y z
N MET A 1 2.58 16.62 9.53
CA MET A 1 1.59 15.51 9.44
C MET A 1 2.05 14.32 10.26
N VAL A 2 3.26 13.80 10.03
CA VAL A 2 3.87 12.72 10.83
C VAL A 2 3.80 13.04 12.33
N GLU A 3 4.39 14.16 12.76
CA GLU A 3 4.41 14.58 14.18
C GLU A 3 3.01 14.64 14.80
N SER A 4 2.07 15.33 14.15
CA SER A 4 0.70 15.44 14.66
C SER A 4 -0.05 14.10 14.76
N PHE A 5 0.31 13.10 13.94
CA PHE A 5 -0.25 11.75 14.04
C PHE A 5 0.33 11.00 15.23
N GLU A 6 1.63 11.12 15.46
CA GLU A 6 2.32 10.51 16.60
C GLU A 6 1.90 11.13 17.93
N GLU A 7 1.75 12.46 17.99
CA GLU A 7 1.22 13.18 19.17
C GLU A 7 -0.19 12.73 19.58
N ARG A 8 -0.97 12.21 18.64
CA ARG A 8 -2.31 11.65 18.87
C ARG A 8 -2.29 10.16 19.19
N GLY A 9 -1.12 9.57 19.43
CA GLY A 9 -0.93 8.17 19.77
C GLY A 9 -0.86 7.22 18.56
N GLY A 10 -0.72 7.77 17.35
CA GLY A 10 -0.45 6.97 16.15
C GLY A 10 0.99 6.46 16.14
N GLU A 11 1.23 5.34 15.46
CA GLU A 11 2.58 4.80 15.30
C GLU A 11 2.93 4.75 13.80
N ILE A 12 4.10 5.26 13.44
CA ILE A 12 4.60 5.25 12.07
C ILE A 12 5.83 4.35 12.01
N ARG A 13 5.78 3.37 11.10
CA ARG A 13 6.90 2.45 10.86
C ARG A 13 7.45 2.67 9.47
N PHE A 14 8.71 3.10 9.39
CA PHE A 14 9.48 3.15 8.15
C PHE A 14 10.17 1.82 7.89
N ASN A 15 10.58 1.58 6.64
CA ASN A 15 11.21 0.32 6.22
C ASN A 15 10.36 -0.93 6.51
N ALA A 16 9.04 -0.75 6.64
CA ALA A 16 8.06 -1.78 6.96
C ALA A 16 7.29 -2.20 5.70
N LEU A 17 7.98 -2.81 4.74
CA LEU A 17 7.36 -3.21 3.48
C LEU A 17 6.34 -4.34 3.73
N VAL A 18 5.07 -4.07 3.46
CA VAL A 18 4.00 -5.08 3.54
C VAL A 18 4.14 -6.06 2.38
N ASP A 19 4.26 -7.35 2.70
CA ASP A 19 4.32 -8.45 1.75
C ASP A 19 2.90 -8.98 1.46
N GLN A 20 2.13 -9.26 2.52
CA GLN A 20 0.82 -9.89 2.40
C GLN A 20 -0.21 -9.29 3.36
N ILE A 21 -1.46 -9.18 2.91
CA ILE A 21 -2.61 -8.93 3.76
C ILE A 21 -3.16 -10.28 4.25
N ILE A 22 -3.26 -10.42 5.57
CA ILE A 22 -3.77 -11.62 6.22
C ILE A 22 -5.30 -11.59 6.16
N VAL A 23 -5.89 -12.57 5.48
CA VAL A 23 -7.35 -12.72 5.35
C VAL A 23 -7.78 -14.01 6.04
N LYS A 24 -8.70 -13.89 7.00
CA LYS A 24 -9.31 -15.03 7.70
C LYS A 24 -10.82 -14.87 7.75
N ASP A 25 -11.55 -15.93 7.43
CA ASP A 25 -13.03 -15.96 7.40
C ASP A 25 -13.62 -14.84 6.54
N GLY A 26 -12.97 -14.55 5.41
CA GLY A 26 -13.37 -13.49 4.48
C GLY A 26 -13.11 -12.06 4.97
N LYS A 27 -12.42 -11.87 6.09
CA LYS A 27 -12.10 -10.55 6.67
C LYS A 27 -10.60 -10.33 6.74
N ALA A 28 -10.16 -9.12 6.41
CA ALA A 28 -8.79 -8.69 6.67
C ALA A 28 -8.53 -8.64 8.19
N LYS A 29 -7.42 -9.22 8.63
CA LYS A 29 -7.04 -9.35 10.05
C LYS A 29 -5.71 -8.73 10.42
N GLY A 30 -4.93 -8.31 9.42
CA GLY A 30 -3.61 -7.75 9.64
C GLY A 30 -2.76 -7.79 8.38
N VAL A 31 -1.50 -7.45 8.55
CA VAL A 31 -0.48 -7.50 7.50
C VAL A 31 0.72 -8.30 7.98
N LYS A 32 1.35 -8.99 7.03
CA LYS A 32 2.67 -9.58 7.18
C LYS A 32 3.66 -8.72 6.41
N LEU A 33 4.74 -8.32 7.05
CA LEU A 33 5.83 -7.60 6.42
C LEU A 33 6.80 -8.56 5.72
N LEU A 34 7.59 -8.04 4.79
CA LEU A 34 8.60 -8.83 4.06
C LEU A 34 9.64 -9.45 4.99
N ASN A 35 9.98 -8.79 6.10
CA ASN A 35 10.89 -9.32 7.12
C ASN A 35 10.28 -10.44 7.98
N GLY A 36 8.99 -10.76 7.79
CA GLY A 36 8.27 -11.79 8.54
C GLY A 36 7.41 -11.28 9.68
N ASP A 37 7.54 -10.01 10.10
CA ASP A 37 6.75 -9.44 11.20
C ASP A 37 5.26 -9.42 10.86
N ILE A 38 4.43 -9.62 11.89
CA ILE A 38 2.97 -9.65 11.74
C ILE A 38 2.34 -8.57 12.62
N TYR A 39 1.48 -7.78 11.99
CA TYR A 39 0.69 -6.74 12.66
C TYR A 39 -0.79 -7.04 12.50
N LEU A 40 -1.47 -7.35 13.60
CA LEU A 40 -2.90 -7.63 13.60
C LEU A 40 -3.71 -6.34 13.78
N SER A 41 -4.84 -6.25 13.09
CA SER A 41 -5.72 -5.09 13.16
C SER A 41 -7.19 -5.46 12.97
N LYS A 42 -8.07 -4.58 13.46
CA LYS A 42 -9.52 -4.70 13.25
C LYS A 42 -9.94 -4.27 11.84
N GLY A 43 -9.13 -3.45 11.18
CA GLY A 43 -9.36 -2.92 9.85
C GLY A 43 -8.04 -2.56 9.15
N ILE A 44 -8.07 -2.54 7.83
CA ILE A 44 -6.92 -2.20 6.99
C ILE A 44 -7.37 -1.17 5.96
N ILE A 45 -6.58 -0.11 5.83
CA ILE A 45 -6.74 0.90 4.79
C ILE A 45 -5.48 0.85 3.93
N SER A 46 -5.62 0.49 2.65
CA SER A 46 -4.50 0.49 1.71
C SER A 46 -4.48 1.80 0.94
N ASN A 47 -3.40 2.56 1.13
CA ASN A 47 -3.08 3.74 0.31
C ASN A 47 -2.15 3.39 -0.88
N VAL A 48 -1.84 2.10 -1.06
CA VAL A 48 -1.02 1.64 -2.19
C VAL A 48 -1.87 1.62 -3.45
N ASN A 49 -1.25 1.70 -4.63
CA ASN A 49 -1.94 1.47 -5.90
C ASN A 49 -2.87 0.24 -5.78
N PRO A 50 -4.17 0.38 -6.12
CA PRO A 50 -5.15 -0.68 -5.93
C PRO A 50 -4.81 -1.96 -6.70
N ILE A 51 -4.13 -1.85 -7.85
CA ILE A 51 -3.63 -2.99 -8.63
C ILE A 51 -2.59 -3.77 -7.82
N CYS A 52 -1.65 -3.08 -7.15
CA CYS A 52 -0.65 -3.75 -6.31
C CYS A 52 -1.30 -4.42 -5.10
N THR A 53 -2.26 -3.75 -4.45
CA THR A 53 -2.99 -4.33 -3.31
C THR A 53 -3.73 -5.61 -3.73
N ALA A 54 -4.47 -5.54 -4.84
CA ALA A 54 -5.30 -6.65 -5.31
C ALA A 54 -4.50 -7.81 -5.89
N MET A 55 -3.43 -7.54 -6.63
CA MET A 55 -2.71 -8.56 -7.39
C MET A 55 -1.49 -9.13 -6.65
N LYS A 56 -0.92 -8.39 -5.70
CA LYS A 56 0.31 -8.81 -5.01
C LYS A 56 0.11 -9.12 -3.53
N MET A 57 -0.71 -8.33 -2.82
CA MET A 57 -0.83 -8.43 -1.36
C MET A 57 -2.02 -9.26 -0.89
N LEU A 58 -3.11 -9.31 -1.66
CA LEU A 58 -4.29 -10.11 -1.34
C LEU A 58 -4.22 -11.51 -1.98
N PRO A 59 -4.79 -12.55 -1.32
CA PRO A 59 -4.98 -13.85 -1.95
C PRO A 59 -5.87 -13.71 -3.19
N GLN A 60 -5.41 -14.23 -4.33
CA GLN A 60 -6.04 -13.98 -5.64
C GLN A 60 -7.46 -14.54 -5.74
N GLU A 61 -7.73 -15.63 -5.03
CA GLU A 61 -9.03 -16.28 -4.89
C GLU A 61 -10.05 -15.46 -4.09
N LYS A 62 -9.60 -14.44 -3.35
CA LYS A 62 -10.47 -13.54 -2.56
C LYS A 62 -10.85 -12.27 -3.31
N VAL A 63 -10.22 -12.01 -4.46
CA VAL A 63 -10.48 -10.79 -5.25
C VAL A 63 -11.49 -11.09 -6.34
N SER A 64 -12.67 -10.46 -6.28
CA SER A 64 -13.73 -10.67 -7.27
C SER A 64 -13.34 -10.18 -8.66
N ASN A 65 -13.85 -10.84 -9.70
CA ASN A 65 -13.58 -10.45 -11.09
C ASN A 65 -14.11 -9.05 -11.42
N ASP A 66 -15.24 -8.65 -10.84
CA ASP A 66 -15.79 -7.31 -11.06
C ASP A 66 -14.90 -6.23 -10.46
N TYR A 67 -14.31 -6.50 -9.28
CA TYR A 67 -13.34 -5.58 -8.69
C TYR A 67 -12.07 -5.49 -9.54
N LYS A 68 -11.56 -6.62 -10.07
CA LYS A 68 -10.44 -6.63 -11.01
C LYS A 68 -10.75 -5.76 -12.23
N LYS A 69 -11.88 -5.96 -12.90
CA LYS A 69 -12.29 -5.12 -14.05
C LYS A 69 -12.33 -3.64 -13.70
N LYS A 70 -12.85 -3.29 -12.52
CA LYS A 70 -12.94 -1.90 -12.06
C LYS A 70 -11.57 -1.24 -11.88
N ILE A 71 -10.59 -1.94 -11.31
CA ILE A 71 -9.26 -1.37 -11.06
C ILE A 71 -8.36 -1.34 -12.29
N PHE A 72 -8.63 -2.17 -13.31
CA PHE A 72 -7.89 -2.21 -14.58
C PHE A 72 -8.52 -1.36 -15.69
N SER A 73 -9.77 -0.93 -15.53
CA SER A 73 -10.47 -0.09 -16.51
C SER A 73 -9.88 1.31 -16.73
N PRO A 74 -9.36 2.02 -15.70
CA PRO A 74 -8.81 3.36 -15.91
C PRO A 74 -7.53 3.32 -16.76
N GLN A 75 -7.37 4.32 -17.63
CA GLN A 75 -6.08 4.51 -18.29
C GLN A 75 -5.05 5.03 -17.29
N ILE A 76 -3.84 4.47 -17.34
CA ILE A 76 -2.72 4.97 -16.54
C ILE A 76 -2.40 6.38 -17.02
N GLY A 77 -2.31 7.32 -16.07
CA GLY A 77 -1.96 8.70 -16.37
C GLY A 77 -0.57 8.83 -17.01
N PRO A 78 -0.27 9.99 -17.61
CA PRO A 78 1.02 10.21 -18.25
C PRO A 78 2.17 10.03 -17.25
N SER A 79 3.27 9.44 -17.73
CA SER A 79 4.51 9.37 -16.95
C SER A 79 5.15 10.76 -16.87
N ALA A 80 5.82 11.05 -15.75
CA ALA A 80 6.61 12.25 -15.58
C ALA A 80 8.06 11.85 -15.33
N PHE A 81 9.00 12.61 -15.90
CA PHE A 81 10.40 12.59 -15.50
C PHE A 81 10.78 13.98 -15.01
N SER A 82 11.54 14.04 -13.93
CA SER A 82 11.98 15.30 -13.34
C SER A 82 13.50 15.37 -13.36
N VAL A 83 14.04 16.50 -13.80
CA VAL A 83 15.48 16.78 -13.81
C VAL A 83 15.72 17.99 -12.91
N TYR A 84 16.66 17.83 -11.97
CA TYR A 84 17.13 18.89 -11.10
C TYR A 84 18.59 19.18 -11.48
N LEU A 85 18.87 20.39 -11.97
CA LEU A 85 20.21 20.81 -12.41
C LEU A 85 20.65 22.05 -11.64
N GLY A 86 21.65 21.89 -10.77
CA GLY A 86 22.36 23.00 -10.14
C GLY A 86 23.55 23.40 -11.00
N LEU A 87 23.62 24.66 -11.41
CA LEU A 87 24.75 25.22 -12.16
C LEU A 87 25.50 26.22 -11.29
N ASN A 88 26.83 26.12 -11.30
CA ASN A 88 27.69 27.15 -10.74
C ASN A 88 28.07 28.12 -11.86
N VAL A 89 27.90 29.42 -11.64
CA VAL A 89 28.33 30.46 -12.58
C VAL A 89 29.63 31.03 -12.02
N SER A 90 30.75 30.69 -12.65
CA SER A 90 32.07 31.29 -12.42
C SER A 90 32.22 32.60 -13.19
#